data_AF-A0A350Y081-F1
#
_entry.id   AF-A0A350Y081-F1
#
_cell.length_a   1.000
_cell.length_b   1.000
_cell.length_c   1.000
_cell.angle_alpha   90.00
_cell.angle_beta   90.00
_cell.angle_gamma   90.00
#
_symmetry.space_group_name_H-M   'P 1'
#
loop_
_entity.id
_entity.type
_entity.pdbx_description
1 polymer ?
#
loop_
_entity_poly.entity_id
_entity_poly.type
_entity_poly.pdbx_seq_one_letter_code
_entity_poly.pdbx_strand_id
1 'polypeptide(L)' 'MTLPELQRAIYQLSVEEQFILLETLIQALKVRHQPKLERRTLINQLRGCLKKPGQPTLTDRDIELMREERLVEKYLK' A
#
# COMPACT_ATOMS: atom_id res chain seq x y z
N MET A 1 -22.85 16.53 16.40
CA MET A 1 -21.55 17.17 16.61
C MET A 1 -20.97 17.62 15.29
N THR A 2 -20.65 18.90 15.18
CA THR A 2 -19.91 19.46 14.04
C THR A 2 -18.40 19.37 14.28
N LEU A 3 -17.57 19.46 13.21
CA LEU A 3 -16.11 19.44 13.35
C LEU A 3 -15.58 20.54 14.30
N PRO A 4 -16.10 21.80 14.26
CA PRO A 4 -15.69 22.84 15.20
C PRO A 4 -16.03 22.52 16.66
N GLU A 5 -17.17 21.87 16.91
CA GLU A 5 -17.55 21.43 18.27
C GLU A 5 -16.57 20.38 18.82
N LEU A 6 -16.16 19.43 17.98
CA LEU A 6 -15.17 18.40 18.35
C LEU A 6 -13.81 19.04 18.67
N GLN A 7 -13.36 19.98 17.85
CA GLN A 7 -12.09 20.69 18.09
C GLN A 7 -12.10 21.42 19.43
N ARG A 8 -13.21 22.09 19.78
CA ARG A 8 -13.35 22.75 21.09
C ARG A 8 -13.36 21.75 22.24
N ALA A 9 -14.03 20.61 22.08
CA ALA A 9 -14.06 19.56 23.09
C ALA A 9 -12.67 18.95 23.35
N ILE A 10 -11.83 18.82 22.32
CA ILE A 10 -10.45 18.29 22.47
C ILE A 10 -9.61 19.18 23.39
N TYR A 11 -9.75 20.51 23.30
CA TYR A 11 -9.01 21.43 24.17
C TYR A 11 -9.50 21.43 25.63
N GLN A 12 -10.65 20.84 25.91
CA GLN A 12 -11.18 20.69 27.27
C GLN A 12 -10.70 19.41 27.96
N LEU A 13 -10.10 18.48 27.20
CA LEU A 13 -9.56 17.22 27.72
C LEU A 13 -8.24 17.45 28.46
N SER A 14 -7.97 16.62 29.45
CA SER A 14 -6.64 16.49 30.05
C SER A 14 -5.62 15.97 29.03
N VAL A 15 -4.33 16.17 29.32
CA VAL A 15 -3.24 15.74 28.43
C VAL A 15 -3.30 14.23 28.16
N GLU A 16 -3.56 13.41 29.19
CA GLU A 16 -3.68 11.95 29.04
C GLU A 16 -4.83 11.56 28.10
N GLU A 17 -6.00 12.17 28.27
CA GLU A 17 -7.15 11.93 27.41
C GLU A 17 -6.90 12.35 25.96
N GLN A 18 -6.16 13.44 25.73
CA GLN A 18 -5.77 13.86 24.39
C GLN A 18 -4.87 12.81 23.71
N PHE A 19 -3.92 12.22 24.44
CA PHE A 19 -3.06 11.16 23.91
C PHE A 19 -3.86 9.89 23.58
N ILE A 20 -4.76 9.47 24.46
CA ILE A 20 -5.64 8.32 24.21
C ILE A 20 -6.51 8.55 22.97
N LEU A 21 -7.06 9.77 22.82
CA LEU A 21 -7.86 10.15 21.66
C LEU A 21 -7.02 10.12 20.37
N LEU A 22 -5.79 10.61 20.43
CA LEU A 22 -4.85 10.60 19.30
C LEU A 22 -4.54 9.17 18.85
N GLU A 23 -4.22 8.27 19.78
CA GLU A 23 -3.98 6.85 19.47
C GLU A 23 -5.20 6.20 18.82
N THR A 24 -6.39 6.48 19.36
CA THR A 24 -7.66 5.98 18.83
C THR A 24 -7.89 6.47 17.41
N LEU A 25 -7.61 7.75 17.13
CA LEU A 25 -7.71 8.36 15.80
C LEU A 25 -6.72 7.72 14.82
N ILE A 26 -5.46 7.55 15.23
CA ILE A 26 -4.43 6.88 14.43
C ILE A 26 -4.89 5.46 14.07
N GLN A 27 -5.45 4.72 15.02
CA GLN A 27 -5.91 3.36 14.78
C GLN A 27 -7.12 3.32 13.84
N ALA A 28 -8.09 4.22 14.01
CA ALA A 28 -9.23 4.33 13.10
C ALA A 28 -8.79 4.68 11.67
N LEU A 29 -7.80 5.55 11.52
CA LEU A 29 -7.20 5.88 10.23
C LEU A 29 -6.44 4.69 9.64
N LYS A 30 -5.65 3.94 10.42
CA LYS A 30 -4.97 2.73 9.94
C LYS A 30 -5.94 1.65 9.44
N VAL A 31 -7.09 1.48 10.09
CA VAL A 31 -8.10 0.51 9.65
C VAL A 31 -8.74 0.95 8.33
N ARG A 32 -9.08 2.22 8.18
CA ARG A 32 -9.68 2.78 6.95
C ARG A 32 -8.67 2.90 5.82
N HIS A 33 -7.43 3.15 6.19
CA HIS A 33 -6.28 3.35 5.33
C HIS A 33 -5.34 2.16 5.45
N GLN A 34 -5.89 0.94 5.51
CA GLN A 34 -5.08 -0.20 5.11
C GLN A 34 -4.58 0.16 3.71
N PRO A 35 -3.27 0.35 3.48
CA PRO A 35 -2.79 0.46 2.13
C PRO A 35 -3.35 -0.78 1.47
N LYS A 36 -4.19 -0.62 0.45
CA LYS A 36 -4.48 -1.72 -0.47
C LYS A 36 -3.09 -2.13 -0.88
N LEU A 37 -2.55 -3.17 -0.25
CA LEU A 37 -1.21 -3.67 -0.48
C LEU A 37 -1.17 -3.81 -1.99
N GLU A 38 -0.43 -2.91 -2.65
CA GLU A 38 -0.80 -2.51 -4.00
C GLU A 38 -0.80 -3.77 -4.84
N ARG A 39 -2.00 -4.33 -5.10
CA ARG A 39 -2.08 -5.66 -5.71
C ARG A 39 -1.36 -5.63 -7.03
N ARG A 40 -1.42 -4.48 -7.72
CA ARG A 40 -0.63 -4.16 -8.91
C ARG A 40 0.87 -4.29 -8.68
N THR A 41 1.40 -3.78 -7.57
CA THR A 41 2.82 -3.82 -7.23
C THR A 41 3.26 -5.24 -6.89
N LEU A 42 2.47 -6.01 -6.13
CA LEU A 42 2.72 -7.45 -5.95
C LEU A 42 2.65 -8.23 -7.27
N ILE A 43 1.63 -7.99 -8.09
CA ILE A 43 1.46 -8.62 -9.40
C ILE A 43 2.64 -8.27 -10.33
N ASN A 44 3.13 -7.03 -10.27
CA ASN A 44 4.32 -6.60 -11.01
C ASN A 44 5.59 -7.27 -10.51
N GLN A 45 5.73 -7.51 -9.20
CA GLN A 45 6.85 -8.27 -8.65
C GLN A 45 6.83 -9.75 -9.05
N LEU A 46 5.64 -10.31 -9.27
CA LEU A 46 5.41 -11.68 -9.74
C LEU A 46 5.29 -11.80 -11.26
N ARG A 47 5.66 -10.75 -12.01
CA ARG A 47 5.64 -10.74 -13.46
C ARG A 47 6.57 -11.85 -13.99
N GLY A 48 6.02 -12.74 -14.81
CA GLY A 48 6.72 -13.93 -15.33
C GLY A 48 6.43 -15.23 -14.56
N CYS A 49 5.95 -15.14 -13.31
CA CYS A 49 5.57 -16.32 -12.51
C CYS A 49 4.07 -16.66 -12.64
N LEU A 50 3.24 -15.69 -13.01
CA LEU A 50 1.80 -15.85 -13.09
C LEU A 50 1.34 -16.20 -14.52
N LYS A 51 0.56 -17.27 -14.64
CA LYS A 51 -0.13 -17.61 -15.90
C LYS A 51 -1.20 -16.55 -16.18
N LYS A 52 -1.19 -16.01 -17.40
CA LYS A 52 -2.21 -15.05 -17.84
C LYS A 52 -3.32 -15.79 -18.60
N PRO A 53 -4.60 -15.62 -18.22
CA PRO A 53 -5.71 -16.27 -18.92
C PRO A 53 -5.71 -15.89 -20.41
N GLY A 54 -5.83 -16.88 -21.30
CA GLY A 54 -5.87 -16.65 -22.75
C GLY A 54 -4.52 -16.31 -23.40
N GLN A 55 -3.41 -16.32 -22.66
CA GLN A 55 -2.08 -16.16 -23.24
C GLN A 55 -1.31 -17.48 -23.26
N PRO A 56 -0.45 -17.69 -24.27
CA PRO A 56 0.43 -18.85 -24.31
C PRO A 56 1.37 -18.87 -23.11
N THR A 57 1.83 -20.06 -22.73
CA THR A 57 2.86 -20.21 -21.69
C THR A 57 4.13 -19.53 -22.17
N LEU A 58 4.76 -18.73 -21.28
CA LEU A 58 6.02 -18.07 -21.59
C LEU A 58 7.09 -19.12 -21.92
N THR A 59 7.84 -18.86 -22.98
CA THR A 59 9.01 -19.67 -23.33
C THR A 59 10.23 -19.24 -22.51
N ASP A 60 11.26 -20.08 -22.46
CA ASP A 60 12.51 -19.74 -21.76
C ASP A 60 13.13 -18.44 -22.32
N ARG A 61 13.00 -18.22 -23.63
CA ARG A 61 13.45 -16.98 -24.29
C ARG A 61 12.68 -15.76 -23.83
N ASP A 62 11.36 -15.88 -23.64
CA ASP A 62 10.55 -14.77 -23.11
C ASP A 62 10.96 -14.44 -21.67
N ILE A 63 11.30 -15.46 -20.87
CA ILE A 63 11.76 -15.29 -19.49
C ILE A 63 13.14 -14.62 -19.44
N GLU A 64 14.06 -14.97 -20.34
CA GLU A 64 15.38 -14.33 -20.45
C GLU A 64 15.27 -12.83 -20.78
N LEU A 65 14.43 -12.47 -21.75
CA LEU A 65 14.19 -11.06 -22.11
C LEU A 65 13.62 -10.27 -20.93
N MET A 66 12.65 -10.84 -20.22
CA MET A 66 12.07 -10.20 -19.03
C MET A 66 13.10 -10.03 -17.90
N ARG A 67 14.08 -10.95 -17.79
CA ARG A 67 15.16 -10.85 -16.82
C ARG A 67 16.11 -9.71 -17.17
N GLU A 68 16.49 -9.56 -18.44
CA GLU A 68 17.33 -8.46 -18.92
C GLU A 68 16.68 -7.10 -18.68
N GLU A 69 15.41 -6.94 -19.08
CA GLU A 69 14.64 -5.71 -18.83
C GLU A 69 14.65 -5.31 -17.35
N ARG A 70 14.42 -6.28 -16.45
CA ARG A 70 14.42 -6.05 -15.00
C ARG A 70 15.81 -5.70 -14.46
N LEU A 71 16.87 -6.29 -15.00
CA LEU A 71 18.25 -5.97 -14.61
C LEU A 71 18.61 -4.54 -15.03
N VAL A 72 18.23 -4.12 -16.23
CA VAL A 72 18.40 -2.75 -16.71
C VAL A 72 17.63 -1.77 -15.82
N GLU A 73 16.34 -2.03 -15.56
CA GLU A 73 15.55 -1.18 -14.66
C GLU A 73 16.13 -1.07 -13.24
N LYS A 74 16.74 -2.14 -12.73
CA LYS A 74 17.28 -2.16 -11.36
C LYS A 74 18.61 -1.42 -11.22
N TYR A 75 19.46 -1.46 -12.24
CA TYR A 75 20.86 -1.02 -12.12
C TYR A 75 21.24 0.14 -13.03
N LEU A 76 20.42 0.48 -14.03
CA LEU A 76 20.72 1.51 -15.04
C LEU A 76 19.66 2.63 -15.12
N LYS A 77 18.64 2.60 -14.26
CA LYS A 77 17.66 3.69 -14.03
C LYS A 77 17.74 4.14 -12.59
#